data_AF-A0AAV6TRH4-F1
#
_entry.id   AF-A0AAV6TRH4-F1
#
_cell.length_a   1.000
_cell.length_b   1.000
_cell.length_c   1.000
_cell.angle_alpha   90.00
_cell.angle_beta   90.00
_cell.angle_gamma   90.00
#
_symmetry.space_group_name_H-M   'P 1'
#
loop_
_entity.id
_entity.type
_entity.pdbx_description
1 polymer ?
#
loop_
_entity_poly.entity_id
_entity_poly.type
_entity_poly.pdbx_seq_one_letter_code
_entity_poly.pdbx_strand_id
1 'polypeptide(L)'
;MFAKQRFGAALKKQSFVRQLPCKDMYVKKYQLMMGGDERKEIMRKFISVWLYFVKIPGKCCVPCCRSNYKTETTLTTTFGFPKNEELKKKWISSINRKDFLPGSTAAVCINHFDEQHIIWEDRIPQKGGSTHTIERKRPRLVDGAFY
;
A
#
# COMPACT_ATOMS: atom_id res chain seq x y z
N MET A 1 -35.37 21.83 -3.34
CA MET A 1 -34.78 21.07 -4.47
C MET A 1 -33.24 21.15 -4.46
N PHE A 2 -32.56 20.67 -3.42
CA PHE A 2 -31.09 20.80 -3.29
C PHE A 2 -30.45 19.46 -2.88
N ALA A 3 -30.27 18.54 -3.83
CA ALA A 3 -29.51 17.31 -3.56
C ALA A 3 -28.86 16.64 -4.79
N LYS A 4 -28.99 17.20 -6.01
CA LYS A 4 -28.56 16.47 -7.23
C LYS A 4 -27.32 17.00 -7.96
N GLN A 5 -26.69 18.11 -7.52
CA GLN A 5 -25.54 18.68 -8.26
C GLN A 5 -24.14 18.34 -7.73
N ARG A 6 -23.98 17.76 -6.52
CA ARG A 6 -22.64 17.47 -5.96
C ARG A 6 -22.08 16.08 -6.29
N PHE A 7 -22.89 15.17 -6.83
CA PHE A 7 -22.45 13.80 -7.14
C PHE A 7 -21.77 13.66 -8.51
N GLY A 8 -22.08 14.51 -9.50
CA GLY A 8 -21.56 14.37 -10.87
C GLY A 8 -20.07 14.74 -11.04
N ALA A 9 -19.58 15.72 -10.29
CA ALA A 9 -18.20 16.21 -10.42
C ALA A 9 -17.15 15.30 -9.78
N ALA A 10 -17.53 14.56 -8.73
CA ALA A 10 -16.64 13.60 -8.05
C ALA A 10 -16.38 12.36 -8.91
N LEU A 11 -17.39 11.88 -9.64
CA LEU A 11 -17.27 10.70 -10.52
C LEU A 11 -16.38 10.96 -11.74
N LYS A 12 -16.41 12.16 -12.34
CA LYS A 12 -15.51 12.52 -13.45
C LYS A 12 -14.04 12.67 -13.01
N LYS A 13 -13.77 13.07 -11.77
CA LYS A 13 -12.40 13.12 -11.23
C LYS A 13 -11.85 11.71 -10.96
N GLN A 14 -12.72 10.77 -10.58
CA GLN A 14 -12.32 9.39 -10.31
C GLN A 14 -11.97 8.60 -11.58
N SER A 15 -12.61 8.93 -12.73
CA SER A 15 -12.29 8.30 -14.02
C SER A 15 -10.96 8.77 -14.60
N PHE A 16 -10.59 10.04 -14.42
CA PHE A 16 -9.31 10.59 -14.91
C PHE A 16 -8.09 10.01 -14.16
N VAL A 17 -8.22 9.78 -12.86
CA VAL A 17 -7.16 9.20 -12.03
C VAL A 17 -6.85 7.75 -12.41
N ARG A 18 -7.81 7.01 -13.00
CA ARG A 18 -7.61 5.61 -13.43
C ARG A 18 -6.84 5.47 -14.74
N GLN A 19 -6.70 6.53 -15.53
CA GLN A 19 -6.07 6.48 -16.86
C GLN A 19 -4.62 6.96 -16.87
N LEU A 20 -4.07 7.43 -15.75
CA LEU A 20 -2.73 7.99 -15.72
C LEU A 20 -1.69 6.87 -15.62
N PRO A 21 -0.78 6.74 -16.61
CA PRO A 21 0.22 5.69 -16.61
C PRO A 21 1.20 5.89 -15.46
N CYS A 22 1.32 4.85 -14.65
CA CYS A 22 2.40 4.65 -13.70
C CYS A 22 3.68 4.44 -14.50
N LYS A 23 4.45 5.52 -14.73
CA LYS A 23 5.89 5.61 -14.51
C LYS A 23 6.45 6.93 -15.09
N ASP A 24 7.32 7.55 -14.29
CA ASP A 24 8.45 8.41 -14.69
C ASP A 24 8.33 9.90 -15.08
N MET A 25 7.17 10.51 -15.34
CA MET A 25 7.19 11.92 -15.85
C MET A 25 6.66 13.02 -14.90
N TYR A 26 6.34 12.72 -13.64
CA TYR A 26 5.53 13.63 -12.81
C TYR A 26 6.27 14.73 -12.06
N VAL A 27 7.60 14.69 -11.90
CA VAL A 27 8.30 15.71 -11.11
C VAL A 27 8.82 16.87 -11.97
N LYS A 28 9.32 16.58 -13.19
CA LYS A 28 10.01 17.60 -14.00
C LYS A 28 9.08 18.67 -14.60
N LYS A 29 7.82 18.32 -14.95
CA LYS A 29 6.90 19.29 -15.60
C LYS A 29 6.39 20.38 -14.64
N TYR A 30 6.29 20.08 -13.34
CA TYR A 30 5.72 21.02 -12.35
C TYR A 30 6.77 21.96 -11.72
N GLN A 31 8.07 21.68 -11.92
CA GLN A 31 9.15 22.57 -11.49
C GLN A 31 9.21 23.89 -12.29
N LEU A 32 8.66 23.92 -13.52
CA LEU A 32 8.84 25.03 -14.46
C LEU A 32 7.70 26.07 -14.49
N MET A 33 6.58 25.88 -13.77
CA MET A 33 5.37 26.70 -14.00
C MET A 33 4.74 27.40 -12.78
N MET A 34 5.28 27.31 -11.56
CA MET A 34 4.57 27.87 -10.39
C MET A 34 5.50 28.61 -9.41
N GLY A 35 5.02 29.75 -8.89
CA GLY A 35 5.67 30.52 -7.82
C GLY A 35 5.79 29.76 -6.49
N GLY A 36 6.72 30.21 -5.63
CA GLY A 36 7.26 29.44 -4.51
C GLY A 36 6.26 28.92 -3.47
N ASP A 37 5.23 29.70 -3.13
CA ASP A 37 4.30 29.32 -2.05
C ASP A 37 3.11 28.47 -2.53
N GLU A 38 2.54 28.76 -3.70
CA GLU A 38 1.56 27.88 -4.34
C GLU A 38 2.18 26.51 -4.66
N ARG A 39 3.46 26.49 -5.06
CA ARG A 39 4.22 25.26 -5.26
C ARG A 39 4.31 24.43 -3.99
N LYS A 40 4.52 25.01 -2.80
CA LYS A 40 4.58 24.27 -1.53
C LYS A 40 3.23 23.66 -1.15
N GLU A 41 2.15 24.43 -1.28
CA GLU A 41 0.78 23.99 -0.96
C GLU A 41 0.32 22.86 -1.91
N ILE A 42 0.56 23.04 -3.21
CA ILE A 42 0.28 22.03 -4.24
C ILE A 42 1.16 20.81 -3.98
N MET A 43 2.47 20.96 -3.77
CA MET A 43 3.35 19.82 -3.46
C MET A 43 2.94 19.11 -2.17
N ARG A 44 2.44 19.79 -1.14
CA ARG A 44 1.93 19.14 0.09
C ARG A 44 0.67 18.32 -0.19
N LYS A 45 -0.27 18.85 -0.96
CA LYS A 45 -1.50 18.13 -1.37
C LYS A 45 -1.17 16.97 -2.31
N PHE A 46 -0.24 17.17 -3.25
CA PHE A 46 0.25 16.13 -4.15
C PHE A 46 1.07 15.07 -3.44
N ILE A 47 1.94 15.41 -2.48
CA ILE A 47 2.67 14.45 -1.64
C ILE A 47 1.69 13.65 -0.80
N SER A 48 0.68 14.28 -0.19
CA SER A 48 -0.36 13.57 0.55
C SER A 48 -1.12 12.56 -0.32
N VAL A 49 -1.55 12.98 -1.51
CA VAL A 49 -2.25 12.12 -2.47
C VAL A 49 -1.31 11.05 -3.05
N TRP A 50 -0.07 11.39 -3.36
CA TRP A 50 0.93 10.47 -3.91
C TRP A 50 1.38 9.46 -2.86
N LEU A 51 1.61 9.85 -1.60
CA LEU A 51 1.85 8.93 -0.49
C LEU A 51 0.63 8.05 -0.19
N TYR A 52 -0.59 8.54 -0.43
CA TYR A 52 -1.80 7.75 -0.33
C TYR A 52 -1.89 6.66 -1.41
N PHE A 53 -1.54 6.98 -2.67
CA PHE A 53 -1.54 6.01 -3.78
C PHE A 53 -0.25 5.15 -3.86
N VAL A 54 0.85 5.63 -3.28
CA VAL A 54 2.15 4.98 -3.17
C VAL A 54 2.46 4.83 -1.68
N LYS A 55 1.73 3.93 -1.01
CA LYS A 55 2.11 3.51 0.35
C LYS A 55 3.50 2.90 0.28
N ILE A 56 4.51 3.65 0.72
CA ILE A 56 5.89 3.19 0.82
C ILE A 56 5.91 2.05 1.86
N PRO A 57 6.44 0.87 1.52
CA PRO A 57 6.55 -0.22 2.47
C PRO A 57 7.30 0.23 3.74
N GLY A 58 6.72 -0.05 4.91
CA GLY A 58 7.35 0.25 6.19
C GLY A 58 8.60 -0.57 6.42
N LYS A 59 9.40 -0.20 7.43
CA LYS A 59 10.53 -1.01 7.90
C LYS A 59 10.02 -2.30 8.52
N CYS A 60 10.72 -3.41 8.28
CA CYS A 60 10.41 -4.66 8.97
C CYS A 60 10.66 -4.51 10.48
N CYS A 61 9.75 -5.03 11.30
CA CYS A 61 9.87 -5.00 12.77
C CYS A 61 10.49 -6.27 13.38
N VAL A 62 10.71 -7.31 12.59
CA VAL A 62 11.34 -8.56 13.03
C VAL A 62 12.81 -8.30 13.41
N PRO A 63 13.27 -8.76 14.58
CA PRO A 63 14.67 -8.63 15.00
C PRO A 63 15.65 -9.07 13.91
N CYS A 64 16.75 -8.35 13.78
CA CYS A 64 17.83 -8.60 12.81
C CYS A 64 17.44 -8.44 11.32
N CYS A 65 16.16 -8.22 10.98
CA CYS A 65 15.75 -7.91 9.61
C CYS A 65 15.98 -6.43 9.29
N ARG A 66 16.68 -6.15 8.18
CA ARG A 66 17.01 -4.80 7.71
C ARG A 66 16.20 -4.35 6.48
N SER A 67 15.20 -5.12 6.07
CA SER A 67 14.36 -4.76 4.92
C SER A 67 13.74 -3.36 5.07
N ASN A 68 13.85 -2.56 4.01
CA ASN A 68 13.38 -1.16 3.91
C ASN A 68 14.03 -0.17 4.89
N TYR A 69 15.19 -0.51 5.43
CA TYR A 69 16.02 0.49 6.12
C TYR A 69 16.64 1.44 5.09
N LYS A 70 17.05 2.64 5.52
CA LYS A 70 17.61 3.66 4.62
C LYS A 70 18.87 3.20 3.87
N THR A 71 19.52 2.17 4.38
CA THR A 71 20.71 1.54 3.80
C THR A 71 20.38 0.63 2.62
N GLU A 72 19.13 0.19 2.49
CA GLU A 72 18.69 -0.72 1.43
C GLU A 72 18.35 0.06 0.15
N THR A 73 18.82 -0.45 -0.99
CA THR A 73 18.56 0.14 -2.32
C THR A 73 17.22 -0.32 -2.90
N THR A 74 16.70 -1.46 -2.44
CA THR A 74 15.45 -2.05 -2.93
C THR A 74 14.37 -2.05 -1.85
N LEU A 75 13.13 -1.78 -2.25
CA LEU A 75 11.98 -1.82 -1.35
C LEU A 75 11.32 -3.20 -1.41
N THR A 76 11.28 -3.87 -0.26
CA THR A 76 10.58 -5.12 -0.04
C THR A 76 9.14 -4.86 0.37
N THR A 77 8.19 -5.64 -0.16
CA THR A 77 6.78 -5.57 0.27
C THR A 77 6.66 -5.88 1.76
N THR A 78 5.83 -5.13 2.47
CA THR A 78 5.53 -5.37 3.89
C THR A 78 4.05 -5.42 4.17
N PHE A 79 3.70 -6.22 5.16
CA PHE A 79 2.33 -6.46 5.62
C PHE A 79 2.16 -5.88 7.02
N GLY A 80 1.09 -5.11 7.21
CA GLY A 80 0.72 -4.61 8.52
C GLY A 80 0.11 -5.72 9.38
N PHE A 81 0.09 -5.52 10.70
CA PHE A 81 -0.53 -6.46 11.62
C PHE A 81 -2.03 -6.64 11.31
N PRO A 82 -2.55 -7.87 11.43
CA PRO A 82 -3.95 -8.15 11.17
C PRO A 82 -4.86 -7.45 12.20
N LYS A 83 -6.10 -7.17 11.79
CA LYS A 83 -7.13 -6.61 12.68
C LYS A 83 -7.68 -7.64 13.67
N ASN A 84 -7.59 -8.93 13.33
CA ASN A 84 -7.98 -10.01 14.24
C ASN A 84 -6.97 -10.08 15.39
N GLU A 85 -7.44 -9.88 16.62
CA GLU A 85 -6.57 -9.80 17.80
C GLU A 85 -5.88 -11.12 18.14
N GLU A 86 -6.49 -12.27 17.87
CA GLU A 86 -5.85 -13.59 18.11
C GLU A 86 -4.70 -13.82 17.15
N LEU A 87 -4.92 -13.55 15.86
CA LEU A 87 -3.86 -13.67 14.85
C LEU A 87 -2.74 -12.65 15.08
N LYS A 88 -3.11 -11.43 15.50
CA LYS A 88 -2.14 -10.39 15.87
C LYS A 88 -1.29 -10.83 17.06
N LYS A 89 -1.88 -11.45 18.09
CA LYS A 89 -1.15 -12.04 19.22
C LYS A 89 -0.20 -13.15 18.76
N LYS A 90 -0.63 -14.02 17.84
CA LYS A 90 0.26 -15.04 17.24
C LYS A 90 1.47 -14.39 16.58
N TRP A 91 1.26 -13.38 15.73
CA TRP A 91 2.37 -12.64 15.11
C TRP A 91 3.31 -12.01 16.13
N ILE A 92 2.78 -11.31 17.14
CA ILE A 92 3.60 -10.70 18.20
C ILE A 92 4.40 -11.77 18.95
N SER A 93 3.78 -12.91 19.26
CA SER A 93 4.43 -14.05 19.92
C SER A 93 5.57 -14.62 19.06
N SER A 94 5.37 -14.79 17.75
CA SER A 94 6.42 -15.26 16.83
C SER A 94 7.62 -14.31 16.77
N ILE A 95 7.41 -12.99 16.98
CA ILE A 95 8.52 -12.00 16.93
C ILE A 95 9.49 -12.24 18.09
N ASN A 96 9.01 -12.85 19.17
CA ASN A 96 9.77 -13.20 20.35
C ASN A 96 10.64 -12.04 20.87
N ARG A 97 10.08 -10.82 20.79
CA ARG A 97 10.71 -9.62 21.31
C ARG A 97 10.03 -9.23 22.61
N LYS A 98 10.83 -9.12 23.67
CA LYS A 98 10.37 -8.73 25.00
C LYS A 98 9.63 -7.38 24.94
N ASP A 99 8.45 -7.33 25.55
CA ASP A 99 7.59 -6.16 25.69
C ASP A 99 7.25 -5.44 24.36
N PHE A 100 7.21 -6.20 23.25
CA PHE A 100 6.94 -5.64 21.94
C PHE A 100 5.46 -5.32 21.74
N LEU A 101 5.18 -4.02 21.54
CA LEU A 101 3.86 -3.52 21.16
C LEU A 101 3.93 -2.94 19.74
N PRO A 102 3.28 -3.56 18.74
CA PRO A 102 3.32 -3.04 17.38
C PRO A 102 2.53 -1.73 17.27
N GLY A 103 3.23 -0.66 16.90
CA GLY A 103 2.61 0.62 16.55
C GLY A 103 1.88 0.58 15.20
N SER A 104 1.19 1.66 14.86
CA SER A 104 0.41 1.78 13.61
C SER A 104 1.23 1.64 12.32
N THR A 105 2.55 1.84 12.41
CA THR A 105 3.51 1.72 11.30
C THR A 105 4.30 0.42 11.32
N ALA A 106 4.10 -0.43 12.33
CA ALA A 106 4.80 -1.70 12.44
C ALA A 106 4.31 -2.66 11.35
N ALA A 107 5.27 -3.30 10.67
CA ALA A 107 5.01 -4.21 9.57
C ALA A 107 6.06 -5.33 9.51
N VAL A 108 5.70 -6.45 8.92
CA VAL A 108 6.58 -7.60 8.67
C VAL A 108 6.81 -7.70 7.17
N CYS A 109 8.06 -7.89 6.72
CA CYS A 109 8.34 -8.01 5.29
C CYS A 109 7.97 -9.37 4.73
N ILE A 110 7.77 -9.43 3.42
CA ILE A 110 7.33 -10.63 2.69
C ILE A 110 8.26 -11.84 2.90
N ASN A 111 9.54 -11.60 3.15
CA ASN A 111 10.55 -12.65 3.33
C ASN A 111 10.35 -13.49 4.59
N HIS A 112 9.48 -13.08 5.52
CA HIS A 112 9.16 -13.85 6.72
C HIS A 112 7.96 -14.77 6.55
N PHE A 113 7.25 -14.69 5.43
CA PHE A 113 6.09 -15.55 5.15
C PHE A 113 6.49 -16.61 4.15
N ASP A 114 6.01 -17.83 4.36
CA ASP A 114 6.08 -18.86 3.33
C ASP A 114 5.34 -18.43 2.07
N GLU A 115 5.86 -18.84 0.91
CA GLU A 115 5.27 -18.55 -0.40
C GLU A 115 3.80 -19.01 -0.51
N GLN A 116 3.44 -20.11 0.16
CA GLN A 116 2.07 -20.63 0.22
C GLN A 116 1.07 -19.64 0.85
N HIS A 117 1.55 -18.76 1.73
CA HIS A 117 0.72 -17.76 2.40
C HIS A 117 0.63 -16.45 1.60
N ILE A 118 1.29 -16.35 0.46
CA ILE A 118 1.39 -15.13 -0.35
C ILE A 118 0.54 -15.28 -1.61
N ILE A 119 -0.45 -14.40 -1.74
CA ILE A 119 -1.37 -14.32 -2.88
C ILE A 119 -0.81 -13.33 -3.90
N TRP A 120 -0.32 -13.87 -5.02
CA TRP A 120 0.16 -13.10 -6.18
C TRP A 120 -0.91 -12.85 -7.24
N GLU A 121 -2.02 -13.58 -7.20
CA GLU A 121 -3.04 -13.54 -8.24
C GLU A 121 -4.44 -13.48 -7.62
N ASP A 122 -5.32 -12.65 -8.20
CA ASP A 122 -6.74 -12.68 -7.88
C ASP A 122 -7.50 -13.50 -8.92
N ARG A 123 -8.39 -14.37 -8.44
CA ARG A 123 -9.33 -15.12 -9.28
C ARG A 123 -10.68 -14.43 -9.26
N ILE A 124 -11.11 -13.93 -10.42
CA ILE A 124 -12.37 -13.19 -10.56
C ILE A 124 -13.37 -14.05 -11.34
N PRO A 125 -14.52 -14.40 -10.75
CA PRO A 125 -15.57 -15.11 -11.47
C PRO A 125 -16.24 -14.18 -12.48
N GLN A 126 -16.48 -14.68 -13.69
CA GLN A 126 -17.21 -13.99 -14.74
C GLN A 126 -18.66 -14.49 -14.85
N LYS A 127 -19.53 -13.65 -15.42
CA LYS A 127 -20.87 -14.07 -15.84
C LYS A 127 -20.72 -15.15 -16.92
N GLY A 128 -21.12 -16.38 -16.61
CA GLY A 128 -20.96 -17.55 -17.47
C GLY A 128 -20.13 -18.68 -16.87
N GLY A 129 -19.60 -18.51 -15.66
CA GLY A 129 -18.89 -19.58 -14.93
C GLY A 129 -17.39 -19.69 -15.23
N SER A 130 -16.87 -18.94 -16.21
CA SER A 130 -15.43 -18.80 -16.42
C SER A 130 -14.78 -17.99 -15.29
N THR A 131 -13.53 -18.29 -14.98
CA THR A 131 -12.72 -17.52 -14.02
C THR A 131 -11.56 -16.87 -14.76
N HIS A 132 -11.35 -15.58 -14.50
CA HIS A 132 -10.19 -14.84 -15.02
C HIS A 132 -9.19 -14.61 -13.91
N THR A 133 -7.91 -14.88 -14.18
CA THR A 133 -6.81 -14.67 -13.25
C THR A 133 -6.13 -13.33 -13.54
N ILE A 134 -5.92 -12.51 -12.51
CA ILE A 134 -5.24 -11.22 -12.63
C ILE A 134 -4.03 -11.20 -11.69
N GLU A 135 -2.84 -10.98 -12.25
CA GLU A 135 -1.61 -10.81 -11.47
C GLU A 135 -1.64 -9.51 -10.67
N ARG A 136 -1.21 -9.60 -9.41
CA ARG A 136 -1.13 -8.49 -8.48
C ARG A 136 0.24 -7.84 -8.52
N LYS A 137 0.28 -6.53 -8.75
CA LYS A 137 1.50 -5.72 -8.54
C LYS A 137 1.96 -5.66 -7.08
N ARG A 138 1.03 -5.87 -6.14
CA ARG A 138 1.31 -5.93 -4.69
C ARG A 138 0.62 -7.17 -4.13
N PRO A 139 1.37 -8.17 -3.65
CA PRO A 139 0.79 -9.38 -3.12
C PRO A 139 -0.01 -9.11 -1.85
N ARG A 140 -0.88 -10.05 -1.47
CA ARG A 140 -1.59 -10.06 -0.19
C ARG A 140 -1.22 -11.32 0.58
N LEU A 141 -1.48 -11.33 1.88
CA LEU A 141 -1.45 -12.56 2.65
C LEU A 141 -2.80 -13.25 2.59
N VAL A 142 -2.78 -14.58 2.68
CA VAL A 142 -3.98 -15.38 2.94
C VAL A 142 -4.56 -15.00 4.30
N ASP A 143 -5.89 -15.01 4.42
CA ASP A 143 -6.55 -14.76 5.69
C ASP A 143 -6.16 -15.84 6.70
N GLY A 144 -5.67 -15.41 7.88
CA GLY A 144 -5.16 -16.35 8.89
C GLY A 144 -3.70 -16.74 8.75
N ALA A 145 -2.99 -16.25 7.73
CA ALA A 145 -1.56 -16.47 7.58
C ALA A 145 -0.80 -16.00 8.84
N PHE A 146 0.07 -16.88 9.32
CA PHE A 146 1.05 -16.57 10.35
C PHE A 146 2.45 -16.76 9.76
N TYR A 147 3.42 -16.23 10.48
CA TYR A 147 4.83 -16.27 10.10
C TYR A 147 5.63 -16.94 11.21
#